data_AF-A0A3M6TN29-F1
#
_entry.id   AF-A0A3M6TN29-F1
#
_cell.length_a   1.000
_cell.length_b   1.000
_cell.length_c   1.000
_cell.angle_alpha   90.00
_cell.angle_beta   90.00
_cell.angle_gamma   90.00
#
_symmetry.space_group_name_H-M   'P 1'
#
loop_
_entity.id
_entity.type
_entity.pdbx_description
1 polymer ?
#
loop_
_entity_poly.entity_id
_entity_poly.type
_entity_poly.pdbx_seq_one_letter_code
_entity_poly.pdbx_strand_id
1 'polypeptide(L)'
;MITVATVNGARGGSCMPYRGKVCQVSFNSTLPTYRNSDRFFDNKFGLPATEEFLFRGLQIINTLVKDDEKCRYILINMLCHYTVPPCYSDGTDIEYCREDCAAIFKECSAPLNQVIGAVTLHVAAEKIDFIHTSLPNCSGHHKEGHFEDKPGKICIKTGFFSK
;
A
#
# COMPACT_ATOMS: atom_id res chain seq x y z
N MET A 1 29.96 10.30 -5.11
CA MET A 1 28.98 9.40 -5.76
C MET A 1 28.46 8.47 -4.69
N ILE A 2 27.18 8.56 -4.32
CA ILE A 2 26.56 7.60 -3.39
C ILE A 2 25.87 6.56 -4.26
N THR A 3 26.45 5.37 -4.34
CA THR A 3 25.89 4.22 -5.04
C THR A 3 24.72 3.70 -4.21
N VAL A 4 23.48 3.97 -4.64
CA VAL A 4 22.30 3.35 -4.04
C VAL A 4 22.25 1.92 -4.57
N ALA A 5 22.52 0.94 -3.71
CA ALA A 5 22.40 -0.47 -4.06
C ALA A 5 20.91 -0.80 -4.25
N THR A 6 20.46 -0.82 -5.50
CA THR A 6 19.16 -1.39 -5.86
C THR A 6 19.24 -2.90 -5.70
N VAL A 7 18.60 -3.45 -4.68
CA VAL A 7 18.34 -4.89 -4.58
C VAL A 7 17.18 -5.18 -5.54
N ASN A 8 17.47 -5.92 -6.62
CA ASN A 8 16.43 -6.36 -7.56
C ASN A 8 15.46 -7.28 -6.82
N GLY A 9 14.23 -6.81 -6.59
CA GLY A 9 13.18 -7.61 -5.99
C GLY A 9 12.77 -8.74 -6.93
N ALA A 10 12.59 -9.94 -6.39
CA ALA A 10 12.30 -11.18 -7.12
C ALA A 10 11.00 -11.17 -7.97
N ARG A 11 10.23 -10.08 -7.95
CA ARG A 11 8.94 -9.91 -8.66
C ARG A 11 8.93 -8.74 -9.64
N GLY A 12 10.08 -8.29 -10.16
CA GLY A 12 10.12 -7.19 -11.14
C GLY A 12 9.89 -5.79 -10.52
N GLY A 13 10.12 -5.67 -9.22
CA GLY A 13 10.18 -4.39 -8.52
C GLY A 13 11.53 -4.18 -7.83
N SER A 14 11.66 -3.07 -7.11
CA SER A 14 12.85 -2.70 -6.36
C SER A 14 12.50 -2.04 -5.04
N CYS A 15 13.31 -2.30 -4.02
CA CYS A 15 13.21 -1.65 -2.73
C CYS A 15 14.12 -0.43 -2.70
N MET A 16 13.55 0.73 -2.37
CA MET A 16 14.30 1.97 -2.23
C MET A 16 13.62 2.91 -1.22
N PRO A 17 14.37 3.87 -0.64
CA PRO A 17 13.77 4.87 0.23
C PRO A 17 12.68 5.64 -0.50
N TYR A 18 11.52 5.81 0.13
CA TYR A 18 10.45 6.62 -0.44
C TYR A 18 10.86 8.10 -0.44
N ARG A 19 11.08 8.65 -1.64
CA ARG A 19 11.43 10.06 -1.86
C ARG A 19 10.27 10.88 -2.44
N GLY A 20 9.08 10.29 -2.46
CA GLY A 20 7.85 10.98 -2.87
C GLY A 20 7.33 11.92 -1.78
N LYS A 21 6.27 12.66 -2.11
CA LYS A 21 5.60 13.60 -1.22
C LYS A 21 4.17 13.16 -0.87
N VAL A 22 3.50 12.46 -1.79
CA VAL A 22 2.06 12.20 -1.70
C VAL A 22 1.69 11.41 -0.44
N CYS A 23 2.45 10.36 -0.13
CA CYS A 23 2.19 9.47 0.99
C CYS A 23 3.10 9.70 2.20
N GLN A 24 3.90 10.78 2.18
CA GLN A 24 4.86 11.07 3.23
C GLN A 24 4.20 11.26 4.60
N VAL A 25 3.02 11.90 4.64
CA VAL A 25 2.23 12.05 5.87
C VAL A 25 1.82 10.69 6.39
N SER A 26 1.20 9.85 5.55
CA SER A 26 0.77 8.50 5.91
C SER A 26 1.91 7.67 6.49
N PHE A 27 3.09 7.65 5.85
CA PHE A 27 4.25 6.88 6.33
C PHE A 27 4.86 7.41 7.63
N ASN A 28 4.72 8.71 7.90
CA ASN A 28 5.22 9.30 9.13
C ASN A 28 4.23 9.11 10.30
N SER A 29 2.93 9.18 10.04
CA SER A 29 1.89 9.15 11.07
C SER A 29 1.41 7.74 11.43
N THR A 30 1.61 6.76 10.55
CA THR A 30 1.14 5.38 10.76
C THR A 30 2.29 4.39 10.67
N LEU A 31 2.13 3.20 11.28
CA LEU A 31 3.09 2.11 11.20
C LEU A 31 4.53 2.54 11.57
N PRO A 32 4.77 3.05 12.79
CA PRO A 32 6.06 3.66 13.17
C PRO A 32 7.26 2.72 13.00
N THR A 33 7.07 1.41 13.18
CA THR A 33 8.09 0.37 12.93
C THR A 33 8.64 0.40 11.50
N TYR A 34 7.83 0.81 10.52
CA TYR A 34 8.18 0.83 9.09
C TYR A 34 8.37 2.25 8.55
N ARG A 35 8.47 3.27 9.41
CA ARG A 35 8.60 4.67 8.98
C ARG A 35 9.82 4.88 8.07
N ASN A 36 10.94 4.26 8.42
CA ASN A 36 12.22 4.42 7.74
C ASN A 36 12.60 3.22 6.85
N SER A 37 11.71 2.24 6.68
CA SER A 37 11.99 1.09 5.81
C SER A 37 11.94 1.52 4.35
N ASP A 38 12.78 0.90 3.53
CA ASP A 38 12.64 0.96 2.08
C ASP A 38 11.25 0.51 1.66
N ARG A 39 10.76 1.09 0.56
CA ARG A 39 9.46 0.79 -0.01
C ARG A 39 9.64 0.08 -1.34
N PHE A 40 8.77 -0.88 -1.59
CA PHE A 40 8.75 -1.64 -2.83
C PHE A 40 8.06 -0.81 -3.92
N PHE A 41 8.74 -0.66 -5.05
CA PHE A 41 8.21 -0.03 -6.24
C PHE A 41 8.22 -1.02 -7.40
N ASP A 42 7.18 -0.95 -8.22
CA ASP A 42 7.16 -1.64 -9.50
C ASP A 42 8.13 -0.95 -10.47
N ASN A 43 9.06 -1.72 -11.06
CA ASN A 43 10.06 -1.19 -11.99
C ASN A 43 9.43 -0.66 -13.29
N LYS A 44 8.22 -1.10 -13.66
CA LYS A 44 7.48 -0.59 -14.83
C LYS A 44 7.10 0.89 -14.68
N PHE A 45 6.78 1.32 -13.46
CA PHE A 45 6.25 2.66 -13.17
C PHE A 45 7.31 3.56 -12.51
N GLY A 46 8.09 3.01 -11.59
CA GLY A 46 9.02 3.77 -10.77
C GLY A 46 8.34 4.86 -9.94
N LEU A 47 9.14 5.67 -9.24
CA LEU A 47 8.61 6.70 -8.35
C LEU A 47 7.67 7.72 -9.04
N PRO A 48 7.98 8.29 -10.22
CA PRO A 48 7.16 9.35 -10.81
C PRO A 48 5.72 8.91 -11.12
N ALA A 49 5.54 7.78 -11.80
CA ALA A 49 4.21 7.31 -12.16
C ALA A 49 3.45 6.75 -10.94
N THR A 50 4.16 6.14 -9.98
CA THR A 50 3.58 5.77 -8.69
C THR A 50 3.05 7.00 -7.93
N GLU A 51 3.80 8.10 -7.88
CA GLU A 51 3.34 9.34 -7.23
C GLU A 51 2.11 9.93 -7.93
N GLU A 52 2.06 9.91 -9.26
CA GLU A 52 0.89 10.38 -10.00
C GLU A 52 -0.36 9.55 -9.67
N PHE A 53 -0.23 8.22 -9.68
CA PHE A 53 -1.32 7.31 -9.31
C PHE A 53 -1.80 7.57 -7.88
N LEU A 54 -0.87 7.67 -6.93
CA LEU A 54 -1.18 7.96 -5.53
C LEU A 54 -1.89 9.31 -5.39
N PHE A 55 -1.42 10.34 -6.08
CA PHE A 55 -2.01 11.68 -6.04
C PHE A 55 -3.46 11.65 -6.49
N ARG A 56 -3.73 11.02 -7.65
CA ARG A 56 -5.08 10.90 -8.19
C ARG A 56 -5.98 10.04 -7.30
N GLY A 57 -5.46 8.93 -6.76
CA GLY A 57 -6.19 8.10 -5.80
C GLY A 57 -6.56 8.87 -4.53
N LEU A 58 -5.65 9.69 -3.97
CA LEU A 58 -5.95 10.56 -2.83
C LEU A 58 -7.01 11.60 -3.17
N GLN A 59 -7.02 12.17 -4.38
CA GLN A 59 -8.06 13.11 -4.81
C GLN A 59 -9.44 12.42 -4.90
N ILE A 60 -9.50 11.20 -5.44
CA ILE A 60 -10.72 10.39 -5.49
C ILE A 60 -11.24 10.13 -4.08
N ILE A 61 -10.39 9.68 -3.16
CA ILE A 61 -10.81 9.38 -1.78
C ILE A 61 -11.31 10.65 -1.08
N ASN A 62 -10.58 11.76 -1.19
CA ASN A 62 -11.00 13.03 -0.56
C ASN A 62 -12.30 13.59 -1.14
N THR A 63 -12.62 13.25 -2.40
CA THR A 63 -13.87 13.69 -3.05
C THR A 63 -15.04 12.81 -2.65
N LEU A 64 -14.89 11.49 -2.71
CA LEU A 64 -15.98 10.53 -2.51
C LEU A 64 -16.28 10.26 -1.03
N VAL A 65 -15.28 10.39 -0.16
CA VAL A 65 -15.36 10.03 1.26
C VAL A 65 -15.26 11.27 2.16
N LYS A 66 -15.64 12.44 1.64
CA LYS A 66 -15.47 13.74 2.33
C LYS A 66 -16.20 13.82 3.68
N ASP A 67 -17.34 13.14 3.81
CA ASP A 67 -18.24 13.23 4.98
C ASP A 67 -17.99 12.11 6.01
N ASP A 68 -17.08 11.17 5.74
CA ASP A 68 -16.69 10.08 6.66
C ASP A 68 -15.20 10.16 6.95
N GLU A 69 -14.81 10.97 7.94
CA GLU A 69 -13.41 11.22 8.27
C GLU A 69 -12.65 9.96 8.65
N LYS A 70 -13.30 9.03 9.35
CA LYS A 70 -12.70 7.76 9.77
C LYS A 70 -12.34 6.92 8.55
N CYS A 71 -13.29 6.70 7.65
CA CYS A 71 -13.01 5.92 6.46
C CYS A 71 -12.12 6.65 5.47
N ARG A 72 -12.21 7.98 5.35
CA ARG A 72 -11.27 8.77 4.56
C ARG A 72 -9.84 8.58 5.04
N TYR A 73 -9.62 8.66 6.36
CA TYR A 73 -8.31 8.40 6.97
C TYR A 73 -7.83 6.97 6.69
N ILE A 74 -8.66 5.95 6.93
CA ILE A 74 -8.29 4.54 6.71
C ILE A 74 -7.93 4.31 5.24
N LEU A 75 -8.75 4.78 4.31
CA LEU A 75 -8.58 4.54 2.87
C LEU A 75 -7.36 5.26 2.29
N ILE A 76 -7.06 6.49 2.73
CA ILE A 76 -5.83 7.20 2.32
C ILE A 76 -4.59 6.42 2.76
N ASN A 77 -4.55 6.01 4.03
CA ASN A 77 -3.40 5.29 4.54
C ASN A 77 -3.27 3.91 3.89
N MET A 78 -4.38 3.21 3.68
CA MET A 78 -4.42 1.93 2.97
C MET A 78 -3.88 2.07 1.55
N LEU A 79 -4.36 3.04 0.76
CA LEU A 79 -3.88 3.26 -0.61
C LEU A 79 -2.37 3.48 -0.65
N CYS A 80 -1.84 4.34 0.23
CA CYS A 80 -0.41 4.59 0.32
C CYS A 80 0.40 3.32 0.65
N HIS A 81 -0.01 2.63 1.69
CA HIS A 81 0.70 1.48 2.23
C HIS A 81 0.63 0.23 1.35
N TYR A 82 -0.47 0.05 0.61
CA TYR A 82 -0.63 -1.07 -0.32
C TYR A 82 0.04 -0.81 -1.67
N THR A 83 0.10 0.45 -2.11
CA THR A 83 0.74 0.80 -3.38
C THR A 83 2.27 0.84 -3.28
N VAL A 84 2.83 1.14 -2.13
CA VAL A 84 4.29 1.08 -1.92
C VAL A 84 4.59 0.45 -0.55
N PRO A 85 4.37 -0.87 -0.41
CA PRO A 85 4.55 -1.56 0.85
C PRO A 85 6.00 -1.49 1.32
N PRO A 86 6.25 -1.56 2.65
CA PRO A 86 7.60 -1.66 3.16
C PRO A 86 8.25 -2.97 2.72
N CYS A 87 9.59 -2.98 2.69
CA CYS A 87 10.37 -4.15 2.29
C CYS A 87 11.00 -4.87 3.48
N TYR A 88 11.24 -6.17 3.28
CA TYR A 88 12.22 -6.94 4.03
C TYR A 88 13.65 -6.60 3.61
N SER A 89 14.62 -7.00 4.43
CA SER A 89 16.04 -6.84 4.14
C SER A 89 16.52 -7.61 2.91
N ASP A 90 15.78 -8.63 2.47
CA ASP A 90 16.07 -9.40 1.25
C ASP A 90 15.46 -8.78 -0.02
N GLY A 91 14.86 -7.60 0.08
CA GLY A 91 14.33 -6.87 -1.07
C GLY A 91 12.95 -7.33 -1.55
N THR A 92 12.26 -8.19 -0.80
CA THR A 92 10.84 -8.51 -1.08
C THR A 92 9.92 -7.56 -0.30
N ASP A 93 8.74 -7.30 -0.84
CA ASP A 93 7.67 -6.58 -0.14
C ASP A 93 7.17 -7.36 1.09
N ILE A 94 6.68 -6.62 2.09
CA ILE A 94 5.97 -7.16 3.24
C ILE A 94 4.47 -7.05 2.97
N GLU A 95 3.77 -8.18 2.98
CA GLU A 95 2.33 -8.25 2.77
C GLU A 95 1.55 -7.77 4.00
N TYR A 96 0.33 -7.25 3.80
CA TYR A 96 -0.61 -6.97 4.88
C TYR A 96 -1.37 -8.23 5.29
N CYS A 97 -1.74 -8.34 6.55
CA CYS A 97 -2.50 -9.50 7.02
C CYS A 97 -3.90 -9.52 6.42
N ARG A 98 -4.36 -10.70 6.00
CA ARG A 98 -5.72 -10.90 5.43
C ARG A 98 -6.81 -10.38 6.37
N GLU A 99 -6.69 -10.66 7.66
CA GLU A 99 -7.68 -10.29 8.68
C GLU A 99 -7.83 -8.78 8.79
N ASP A 100 -6.72 -8.07 8.68
CA ASP A 100 -6.67 -6.61 8.81
C ASP A 100 -7.23 -5.93 7.56
N CYS A 101 -6.89 -6.46 6.37
CA CYS A 101 -7.55 -6.09 5.12
C CYS A 101 -9.08 -6.31 5.20
N ALA A 102 -9.52 -7.47 5.68
CA ALA A 102 -10.94 -7.79 5.81
C ALA A 102 -11.66 -6.87 6.81
N ALA A 103 -10.98 -6.43 7.87
CA ALA A 103 -11.51 -5.46 8.82
C ALA A 103 -11.77 -4.09 8.16
N ILE A 104 -10.87 -3.62 7.28
CA ILE A 104 -11.09 -2.41 6.48
C ILE A 104 -12.32 -2.56 5.58
N PHE A 105 -12.44 -3.68 4.88
CA PHE A 105 -13.60 -3.96 4.02
C PHE A 105 -14.91 -4.02 4.79
N LYS A 106 -14.88 -4.48 6.03
CA LYS A 106 -16.06 -4.51 6.89
C LYS A 106 -16.43 -3.11 7.38
N GLU A 107 -15.46 -2.36 7.90
CA GLU A 107 -15.68 -1.05 8.50
C GLU A 107 -16.10 -0.01 7.46
N CYS A 108 -15.38 0.03 6.33
CA CYS A 108 -15.50 1.08 5.32
C CYS A 108 -16.11 0.57 4.02
N SER A 109 -16.95 -0.48 4.07
CA SER A 109 -17.47 -1.18 2.89
C SER A 109 -18.04 -0.24 1.81
N ALA A 110 -18.97 0.63 2.17
CA ALA A 110 -19.62 1.54 1.21
C ALA A 110 -18.62 2.53 0.56
N PRO A 111 -17.86 3.35 1.33
CA PRO A 111 -16.90 4.27 0.73
C PRO A 111 -15.76 3.55 0.00
N LEU A 112 -15.30 2.40 0.51
CA LEU A 112 -14.27 1.58 -0.13
C LEU A 112 -14.74 1.09 -1.51
N ASN A 113 -15.95 0.58 -1.64
CA ASN A 113 -16.48 0.08 -2.91
C ASN A 113 -16.60 1.21 -3.95
N GLN A 114 -16.99 2.41 -3.52
CA GLN A 114 -17.01 3.60 -4.40
C GLN A 114 -15.61 3.98 -4.88
N VAL A 115 -14.63 4.00 -3.96
CA VAL A 115 -13.23 4.29 -4.30
C VAL A 115 -12.66 3.21 -5.22
N ILE A 116 -12.90 1.92 -4.96
CA ILE A 116 -12.46 0.82 -5.83
C ILE A 116 -13.02 1.01 -7.24
N GLY A 117 -14.32 1.31 -7.38
CA GLY A 117 -14.94 1.55 -8.68
C GLY A 117 -14.28 2.71 -9.43
N ALA A 118 -14.10 3.85 -8.76
CA ALA A 118 -13.50 5.04 -9.36
C ALA A 118 -12.02 4.84 -9.73
N VAL A 119 -11.23 4.22 -8.85
CA VAL A 119 -9.82 3.92 -9.12
C VAL A 119 -9.68 2.87 -10.22
N THR A 120 -10.55 1.85 -10.27
CA THR A 120 -10.52 0.85 -11.35
C THR A 120 -10.76 1.49 -12.72
N LEU A 121 -11.74 2.40 -12.82
CA LEU A 121 -11.98 3.16 -14.05
C LEU A 121 -10.75 3.99 -14.45
N HIS A 122 -10.11 4.63 -13.47
CA HIS A 122 -8.90 5.40 -13.72
C HIS A 122 -7.72 4.53 -14.19
N VAL A 123 -7.46 3.41 -13.50
CA VAL A 123 -6.43 2.42 -13.84
C VAL A 123 -6.64 1.88 -15.25
N ALA A 124 -7.89 1.55 -15.62
CA ALA A 124 -8.23 1.08 -16.96
C ALA A 124 -8.00 2.16 -18.03
N ALA A 125 -8.38 3.42 -17.75
CA ALA A 125 -8.21 4.53 -18.68
C ALA A 125 -6.72 4.84 -18.95
N GLU A 126 -5.88 4.77 -17.91
CA GLU A 126 -4.44 5.09 -17.98
C GLU A 126 -3.58 3.85 -18.27
N LYS A 127 -4.17 2.67 -18.46
CA LYS A 127 -3.48 1.38 -18.69
C LYS A 127 -2.43 1.05 -17.61
N ILE A 128 -2.77 1.34 -16.36
CA ILE A 128 -1.92 1.03 -15.20
C ILE A 128 -2.06 -0.46 -14.87
N ASP A 129 -0.94 -1.14 -14.69
CA ASP A 129 -0.85 -2.59 -14.41
C ASP A 129 0.33 -2.87 -13.47
N PHE A 130 0.16 -2.47 -12.20
CA PHE A 130 1.13 -2.71 -11.15
C PHE A 130 1.31 -4.22 -10.91
N ILE A 131 2.55 -4.67 -10.71
CA ILE A 131 2.88 -6.08 -10.42
C ILE A 131 2.33 -6.53 -9.06
N HIS A 132 2.13 -5.58 -8.14
CA HIS A 132 1.39 -5.79 -6.89
C HIS A 132 0.02 -5.10 -6.96
N THR A 133 -0.98 -5.71 -6.33
CA THR A 133 -2.34 -5.15 -6.33
C THR A 133 -2.36 -3.84 -5.53
N SER A 134 -2.38 -2.71 -6.24
CA SER A 134 -2.51 -1.36 -5.65
C SER A 134 -3.88 -1.13 -5.01
N LEU A 135 -4.88 -1.92 -5.43
CA LEU A 135 -6.18 -2.03 -4.78
C LEU A 135 -6.23 -3.29 -3.91
N PRO A 136 -6.74 -3.22 -2.68
CA PRO A 136 -6.69 -4.35 -1.77
C PRO A 136 -7.58 -5.50 -2.29
N ASN A 137 -6.95 -6.65 -2.57
CA ASN A 137 -7.65 -7.93 -2.71
C ASN A 137 -7.32 -8.78 -1.48
N CYS A 138 -8.18 -8.74 -0.46
CA CYS A 138 -7.92 -9.42 0.81
C CYS A 138 -7.71 -10.94 0.66
N SER A 139 -8.34 -11.57 -0.33
CA SER A 139 -8.18 -13.00 -0.60
C SER A 139 -6.76 -13.36 -1.07
N GLY A 140 -6.06 -12.42 -1.69
CA GLY A 140 -4.66 -12.58 -2.11
C GLY A 140 -3.65 -12.50 -0.97
N HIS A 141 -4.05 -11.94 0.18
CA HIS A 141 -3.17 -11.84 1.36
C HIS A 141 -3.19 -13.13 2.19
N HIS A 142 -2.08 -13.40 2.86
CA HIS A 142 -1.98 -14.49 3.82
C HIS A 142 -2.48 -14.10 5.21
N LYS A 143 -2.93 -15.10 5.97
CA LYS A 143 -3.22 -14.97 7.41
C LYS A 143 -1.92 -14.91 8.20
N GLU A 144 -1.96 -14.35 9.40
CA GLU A 144 -0.79 -14.31 10.30
C GLU A 144 -0.15 -15.69 10.50
N GLY A 145 -0.97 -16.73 10.71
CA GLY A 145 -0.50 -18.11 10.91
C GLY A 145 0.32 -18.70 9.75
N HIS A 146 0.24 -18.12 8.54
CA HIS A 146 1.06 -18.54 7.39
C HIS A 146 2.56 -18.23 7.57
N PHE A 147 2.88 -17.32 8.47
CA PHE A 147 4.25 -16.83 8.69
C PHE A 147 4.91 -17.44 9.94
N GLU A 148 4.19 -18.23 10.74
CA GLU A 148 4.69 -18.80 12.00
C GLU A 148 5.94 -19.69 11.81
N ASP A 149 6.04 -20.38 10.67
CA ASP A 149 7.16 -21.26 10.32
C ASP A 149 8.19 -20.58 9.40
N LYS A 150 8.07 -19.26 9.16
CA LYS A 150 8.93 -18.49 8.24
C LYS A 150 9.81 -17.51 9.01
N PRO A 151 11.07 -17.87 9.31
CA PRO A 151 11.95 -17.02 10.10
C PRO A 151 12.10 -15.62 9.53
N GLY A 152 11.83 -14.60 10.35
CA GLY A 152 11.96 -13.19 9.98
C GLY A 152 10.90 -12.66 9.01
N LYS A 153 9.87 -13.45 8.68
CA LYS A 153 8.74 -13.03 7.86
C LYS A 153 7.48 -12.91 8.72
N ILE A 154 6.68 -11.90 8.45
CA ILE A 154 5.40 -11.57 9.09
C ILE A 154 4.43 -10.96 8.06
N CYS A 155 3.20 -10.72 8.46
CA CYS A 155 2.33 -9.78 7.75
C CYS A 155 2.11 -8.51 8.60
N ILE A 156 1.83 -7.40 7.93
CA ILE A 156 1.59 -6.12 8.60
C ILE A 156 0.15 -6.03 9.07
N LYS A 157 -0.02 -5.69 10.35
CA LYS A 157 -1.29 -5.19 10.91
C LYS A 157 -1.27 -3.67 10.83
N THR A 158 -2.25 -3.06 10.17
CA THR A 158 -2.30 -1.59 9.98
C THR A 158 -2.44 -0.81 11.28
N GLY A 159 -3.01 -1.43 12.31
CA GLY A 159 -3.28 -0.79 13.59
C GLY A 159 -4.49 0.15 13.58
N PHE A 160 -5.26 0.21 12.49
CA PHE A 160 -6.51 1.00 12.43
C PHE A 160 -7.59 0.45 13.36
N PHE A 161 -7.55 -0.85 13.60
CA PHE A 161 -8.47 -1.56 14.47
C PHE A 161 -7.68 -2.02 15.69
N SER A 162 -7.59 -1.14 16.68
CA SER A 162 -7.16 -1.59 18.01
C SER A 162 -8.23 -2.57 18.52
N LYS A 163 -7.81 -3.75 18.97
CA LYS A 163 -8.52 -4.46 20.02
C LYS A 163 -7.94 -4.03 21.36
#